data_AF-A0A7C3XVH3-F1
#
_entry.id   AF-A0A7C3XVH3-F1
#
_cell.length_a   1.000
_cell.length_b   1.000
_cell.length_c   1.000
_cell.angle_alpha   90.00
_cell.angle_beta   90.00
_cell.angle_gamma   90.00
#
_symmetry.space_group_name_H-M   'P 1'
#
loop_
_entity.id
_entity.type
_entity.pdbx_description
1 polymer ?
#
loop_
_entity_poly.entity_id
_entity_poly.type
_entity_poly.pdbx_seq_one_letter_code
_entity_poly.pdbx_strand_id
1 'polypeptide(L)' 'MKITHIETVHVKPRWLFLRIHVDTGIVGLGEATLEGRSRTVETALR' A
#
# COMPACT_ATOMS: atom_id res chain seq x y z
N MET A 1 11.43 -8.29 -13.43
CA MET A 1 11.31 -7.80 -12.04
C MET A 1 11.14 -6.29 -12.09
N LYS A 2 9.91 -5.87 -12.36
CA LYS A 2 9.48 -4.47 -12.44
C LYS A 2 8.17 -4.35 -11.67
N ILE A 3 8.01 -3.25 -10.92
CA ILE A 3 6.74 -2.92 -10.27
C ILE A 3 5.75 -2.52 -11.35
N THR A 4 4.57 -3.14 -11.35
CA THR A 4 3.51 -2.91 -12.34
C THR A 4 2.32 -2.17 -11.76
N HIS A 5 2.04 -2.36 -10.47
CA HIS A 5 0.92 -1.72 -9.79
C HIS A 5 1.18 -1.62 -8.28
N ILE A 6 0.66 -0.56 -7.66
CA ILE A 6 0.65 -0.38 -6.22
C ILE A 6 -0.79 -0.05 -5.81
N GLU A 7 -1.29 -0.79 -4.83
CA GLU A 7 -2.62 -0.56 -4.26
C GLU A 7 -2.53 -0.39 -2.75
N THR A 8 -3.48 0.36 -2.17
CA THR A 8 -3.60 0.53 -0.73
C THR A 8 -4.97 0.10 -0.23
N VAL A 9 -5.02 -0.41 1.00
CA VAL A 9 -6.24 -0.89 1.65
C VAL A 9 -6.31 -0.35 3.07
N HIS A 10 -7.34 0.43 3.36
CA HIS A 10 -7.64 0.85 4.73
C HIS A 10 -8.35 -0.27 5.49
N VAL A 11 -7.79 -0.66 6.62
CA VAL A 11 -8.34 -1.69 7.51
C VAL A 11 -8.63 -1.08 8.87
N LYS A 12 -9.83 -1.35 9.40
CA LYS A 12 -10.22 -0.87 10.73
C LYS A 12 -9.27 -1.41 11.81
N PRO A 13 -8.98 -0.63 12.88
CA PRO A 13 -9.53 0.70 13.14
C PRO A 13 -8.76 1.85 12.47
N ARG A 14 -7.48 1.66 12.09
CA ARG A 14 -6.61 2.75 11.60
C ARG A 14 -5.50 2.33 10.64
N TRP A 15 -5.46 1.06 10.23
CA TRP A 15 -4.35 0.51 9.48
C TRP A 15 -4.44 0.85 8.00
N LEU A 16 -3.27 1.04 7.39
CA LEU A 16 -3.13 1.14 5.95
C LEU A 16 -2.16 0.06 5.50
N PHE A 17 -2.65 -0.90 4.72
CA PHE A 17 -1.79 -1.87 4.04
C PHE A 17 -1.54 -1.43 2.61
N LEU A 18 -0.39 -1.85 2.08
CA LEU A 18 -0.02 -1.70 0.68
C LEU A 18 0.23 -3.08 0.05
N ARG A 19 -0.12 -3.21 -1.22
CA ARG A 19 0.28 -4.37 -2.04
C ARG A 19 1.04 -3.87 -3.26
N ILE A 20 2.20 -4.47 -3.51
CA ILE A 20 3.06 -4.16 -4.65
C ILE A 20 3.02 -5.36 -5.59
N HIS A 21 2.56 -5.13 -6.81
CA HIS A 21 2.53 -6.12 -7.88
C HIS A 21 3.77 -5.97 -8.73
N VAL A 22 4.36 -7.10 -9.12
CA VAL A 22 5.46 -7.13 -10.10
C VAL A 22 5.10 -7.95 -11.33
N ASP A 23 5.81 -7.68 -12.43
CA ASP A 23 5.67 -8.36 -13.73
C ASP A 23 5.80 -9.90 -13.67
N THR A 24 6.44 -10.44 -12.63
CA THR A 24 6.60 -11.89 -12.42
C THR A 24 5.45 -12.53 -11.63
N GLY A 25 4.36 -11.81 -11.36
CA GLY A 25 3.17 -12.34 -10.66
C GLY A 25 3.31 -12.48 -9.14
N ILE A 26 4.41 -12.00 -8.55
CA ILE A 26 4.61 -11.94 -7.09
C ILE A 26 3.92 -10.69 -6.54
N VAL A 27 3.35 -10.81 -5.34
CA VAL A 27 2.77 -9.68 -4.61
C VAL A 27 3.50 -9.51 -3.28
N GLY A 28 4.07 -8.32 -3.07
CA GLY A 28 4.62 -7.92 -1.78
C GLY A 28 3.57 -7.23 -0.93
N LEU A 29 3.51 -7.55 0.37
CA LEU A 29 2.65 -6.90 1.36
C LEU A 29 3.48 -6.02 2.28
N GLY A 30 2.97 -4.85 2.63
CA GLY A 30 3.59 -3.96 3.60
C GLY A 30 2.56 -3.14 4.37
N GLU A 31 2.94 -2.64 5.53
CA GLU A 31 2.16 -1.70 6.31
C GLU A 31 2.66 -0.27 6.02
N ALA A 32 1.74 0.62 5.64
CA ALA A 32 1.99 2.03 5.39
C ALA A 32 1.27 2.94 6.40
N THR A 33 0.82 2.39 7.53
CA THR A 33 0.17 3.17 8.58
C THR A 33 1.13 4.23 9.10
N LEU A 34 0.72 5.49 9.01
CA LEU A 34 1.32 6.57 9.78
C LEU A 34 0.29 7.06 10.77
N GLU A 35 0.61 7.03 12.05
CA GLU A 35 -0.33 7.21 13.16
C GLU A 35 -1.20 8.48 13.02
N GLY A 36 -2.45 8.30 12.60
CA GLY A 36 -3.42 9.39 12.37
C GLY A 36 -3.30 10.11 11.02
N ARG A 37 -2.38 9.69 10.14
CA ARG A 37 -2.10 10.31 8.84
C ARG A 37 -2.17 9.34 7.66
N SER A 38 -2.80 8.17 7.82
CA SER A 38 -2.94 7.15 6.76
C SER A 38 -3.51 7.69 5.43
N ARG A 39 -4.50 8.60 5.46
CA ARG A 39 -5.02 9.22 4.24
C ARG A 39 -4.02 10.14 3.54
N THR A 40 -3.16 10.82 4.29
CA THR A 40 -2.08 11.63 3.72
C THR A 40 -1.01 10.72 3.12
N VAL A 41 -0.68 9.59 3.76
CA VAL A 41 0.25 8.60 3.19
C VAL A 41 -0.29 8.04 1.87
N GLU A 42 -1.58 7.70 1.81
CA GLU A 42 -2.22 7.21 0.58
C GLU A 42 -2.05 8.17 -0.61
N THR A 43 -2.04 9.50 -0.38
CA THR A 43 -1.86 10.47 -1.47
C THR A 43 -0.50 10.41 -2.16
N ALA A 44 0.53 9.83 -1.52
CA ALA A 44 1.84 9.65 -2.15
C ALA A 44 1.84 8.57 -3.25
N LEU A 45 0.78 7.78 -3.33
CA LEU A 45 0.65 6.64 -4.26
C LEU A 45 -0.40 6.87 -5.35
N ARG A 46 -0.95 8.09 -5.44
CA ARG A 46 -1.96 8.50 -6.44
C ARG A 46 -1.33 9.29 -7.58
#